data_AF-A0A8I3A9W1-F1
#
_entry.id   AF-A0A8I3A9W1-F1
#
_cell.length_a   1.000
_cell.length_b   1.000
_cell.length_c   1.000
_cell.angle_alpha   90.00
_cell.angle_beta   90.00
_cell.angle_gamma   90.00
#
_symmetry.space_group_name_H-M   'P 1'
#
loop_
_entity.id
_entity.type
_entity.pdbx_description
1 polymer ?
#
loop_
_entity_poly.entity_id
_entity_poly.type
_entity_poly.pdbx_seq_one_letter_code
_entity_poly.pdbx_strand_id
1 'polypeptide(L)'
;MSILYKDEITRVDVLKSHGILLKFSSQILNSRYVVDGDMSVGKYRYVIAEFKNEVGSAPAQPFLEAIVYYVESTRELALENPRSPLSCLLLVIYGVCAIYQSIALIK
;
A
#
# COMPACT_ATOMS: atom_id res chain seq x y z
N MET A 1 6.00 -16.63 9.16
CA MET A 1 5.68 -17.06 7.79
C MET A 1 4.28 -17.64 7.79
N SER A 2 3.43 -17.23 6.85
CA SER A 2 2.07 -17.79 6.68
C SER A 2 2.18 -19.27 6.25
N ILE A 3 1.30 -20.14 6.76
CA ILE A 3 1.24 -21.56 6.37
C ILE A 3 0.87 -21.73 4.88
N LEU A 4 0.31 -20.68 4.26
CA LEU A 4 -0.31 -20.74 2.94
C LEU A 4 0.61 -20.25 1.81
N TYR A 5 1.64 -19.48 2.14
CA TYR A 5 2.64 -19.02 1.17
C TYR A 5 4.02 -19.39 1.70
N LYS A 6 4.69 -20.27 0.95
CA LYS A 6 6.00 -20.83 1.33
C LYS A 6 7.09 -19.75 1.37
N ASP A 7 6.91 -18.70 0.56
CA ASP A 7 7.75 -17.51 0.47
C ASP A 7 6.93 -16.31 -0.02
N GLU A 8 7.50 -15.12 0.15
CA GLU A 8 6.94 -13.85 -0.32
C GLU A 8 6.73 -13.83 -1.83
N ILE A 9 7.60 -14.52 -2.59
CA ILE A 9 7.56 -14.59 -4.06
C ILE A 9 6.25 -15.23 -4.53
N THR A 10 5.83 -16.32 -3.89
CA THR A 10 4.57 -17.02 -4.20
C THR A 10 3.36 -16.11 -3.97
N ARG A 11 3.37 -15.31 -2.90
CA ARG A 11 2.30 -14.35 -2.62
C ARG A 11 2.22 -13.25 -3.68
N VAL A 12 3.39 -12.75 -4.11
CA VAL A 12 3.51 -11.78 -5.19
C VAL A 12 2.99 -12.32 -6.51
N ASP A 13 3.29 -13.58 -6.84
CA ASP A 13 2.87 -14.17 -8.11
C ASP A 13 1.35 -14.41 -8.17
N VAL A 14 0.70 -14.70 -7.03
CA VAL A 14 -0.77 -14.71 -6.94
C VAL A 14 -1.35 -13.32 -7.19
N LEU A 15 -0.75 -12.25 -6.67
CA LEU A 15 -1.23 -10.89 -6.94
C LEU A 15 -1.09 -10.53 -8.42
N LYS A 16 0.05 -10.89 -9.03
CA LYS A 16 0.27 -10.71 -10.47
C LYS A 16 -0.74 -11.48 -11.31
N SER A 17 -1.09 -12.72 -10.93
CA SER A 17 -2.07 -13.52 -11.66
C SER A 17 -3.47 -12.90 -11.66
N HIS A 18 -3.77 -12.06 -10.66
CA HIS A 18 -5.01 -11.28 -10.57
C HIS A 18 -4.86 -9.88 -11.19
N GLY A 19 -3.78 -9.60 -11.93
CA GLY A 19 -3.53 -8.32 -12.58
C GLY A 19 -3.02 -7.21 -11.66
N ILE A 20 -2.67 -7.52 -10.41
CA ILE A 20 -2.13 -6.54 -9.46
C ILE A 20 -0.60 -6.51 -9.60
N LEU A 21 -0.10 -5.51 -10.32
CA LEU A 21 1.32 -5.35 -10.63
C LEU A 21 2.00 -4.40 -9.63
N LEU A 22 2.27 -4.91 -8.43
CA LEU A 22 2.98 -4.14 -7.39
C LEU A 22 4.46 -3.99 -7.73
N LYS A 23 4.98 -2.77 -7.53
CA LYS A 23 6.41 -2.51 -7.41
C LYS A 23 6.81 -2.71 -5.95
N PHE A 24 7.78 -3.58 -5.70
CA PHE A 24 8.18 -3.95 -4.34
C PHE A 24 9.24 -3.01 -3.76
N SER A 25 9.18 -2.84 -2.44
CA SER A 25 10.17 -2.10 -1.64
C SER A 25 10.43 -0.69 -2.18
N SER A 26 9.37 0.03 -2.57
CA SER A 26 9.51 1.39 -3.09
C SER A 26 9.63 2.39 -1.94
N GLN A 27 10.64 3.24 -1.98
CA GLN A 27 10.72 4.38 -1.09
C GLN A 27 9.69 5.45 -1.49
N ILE A 28 9.07 6.09 -0.50
CA ILE A 28 8.21 7.26 -0.71
C ILE A 28 9.10 8.48 -0.93
N LEU A 29 8.80 9.25 -1.98
CA LEU A 29 9.55 10.44 -2.35
C LEU A 29 9.67 11.39 -1.15
N ASN A 30 10.89 11.89 -0.92
CA ASN A 30 11.20 12.84 0.14
C ASN A 30 10.88 12.35 1.58
N SER A 31 10.82 11.04 1.80
CA SER A 31 10.70 10.46 3.13
C SER A 31 11.63 9.26 3.32
N ARG A 32 11.74 8.76 4.56
CA ARG A 32 12.47 7.53 4.90
C ARG A 32 11.59 6.29 4.86
N TYR A 33 10.31 6.44 4.51
CA TYR A 33 9.36 5.34 4.49
C TYR A 33 9.53 4.49 3.23
N VAL A 34 9.55 3.18 3.43
CA VAL A 34 9.61 2.16 2.39
C VAL A 34 8.33 1.35 2.51
N VAL A 35 7.56 1.30 1.43
CA VAL A 35 6.35 0.48 1.36
C VAL A 35 6.72 -0.91 0.85
N ASP A 36 6.01 -1.93 1.30
CA ASP A 36 6.29 -3.27 0.82
C ASP A 36 5.93 -3.42 -0.66
N GLY A 37 4.82 -2.80 -1.10
CA GLY A 37 4.41 -2.76 -2.50
C GLY A 37 3.63 -1.49 -2.87
N ASP A 38 3.75 -1.02 -4.11
CA ASP A 38 2.93 0.08 -4.60
C ASP A 38 2.59 0.01 -6.09
N MET A 39 1.59 0.80 -6.49
CA MET A 39 1.37 1.17 -7.88
C MET A 39 1.28 2.69 -7.98
N SER A 40 2.00 3.26 -8.94
CA SER A 40 2.11 4.70 -9.12
C SER A 40 2.14 5.12 -10.59
N VAL A 41 1.65 6.33 -10.87
CA VAL A 41 1.80 7.03 -12.15
C VAL A 41 2.55 8.33 -11.87
N GLY A 42 3.77 8.45 -12.39
CA GLY A 42 4.64 9.58 -12.07
C GLY A 42 4.92 9.65 -10.56
N LYS A 43 4.59 10.79 -9.93
CA LYS A 43 4.71 10.99 -8.47
C LYS A 43 3.50 10.47 -7.69
N TYR A 44 2.40 10.15 -8.37
CA TYR A 44 1.13 9.82 -7.72
C TYR A 44 1.02 8.33 -7.45
N ARG A 45 0.91 7.96 -6.17
CA ARG A 45 0.74 6.58 -5.72
C ARG A 45 -0.74 6.31 -5.45
N TYR A 46 -1.32 5.42 -6.24
CA TYR A 46 -2.76 5.10 -6.21
C TYR A 46 -3.04 3.71 -5.64
N VAL A 47 -2.01 2.88 -5.43
CA VAL A 47 -2.08 1.66 -4.60
C VAL A 47 -0.92 1.65 -3.64
N ILE A 48 -1.19 1.35 -2.36
CA ILE A 48 -0.17 1.02 -1.35
C ILE A 48 -0.51 -0.35 -0.81
N ALA A 49 0.46 -1.24 -0.83
CA ALA A 49 0.35 -2.59 -0.31
C ALA A 49 1.31 -2.78 0.86
N GLU A 50 0.75 -3.16 2.00
CA GLU A 50 1.51 -3.48 3.21
C GLU A 50 1.21 -4.92 3.60
N PHE A 51 2.26 -5.69 3.88
CA PHE A 51 2.11 -7.09 4.22
C PHE A 51 2.54 -7.38 5.65
N LYS A 52 1.70 -8.11 6.38
CA LYS A 52 2.06 -8.57 7.73
C LYS A 52 1.78 -10.06 7.91
N ASN A 53 2.74 -10.75 8.50
CA ASN A 53 2.72 -12.20 8.71
C ASN A 53 2.33 -12.62 10.14
N GLU A 54 1.96 -11.68 11.02
CA GLU A 54 1.74 -11.96 12.45
C GLU A 54 0.27 -12.15 12.84
N VAL A 55 -0.16 -13.41 12.88
CA VAL A 55 -1.20 -14.01 13.75
C VAL A 55 -1.69 -13.26 15.03
N GLY A 56 -2.42 -12.13 15.01
CA GLY A 56 -2.88 -11.42 16.22
C GLY A 56 -2.38 -9.99 16.46
N SER A 57 -1.52 -9.44 15.59
CA SER A 57 -1.30 -7.99 15.54
C SER A 57 -2.56 -7.34 14.97
N ALA A 58 -3.25 -6.49 15.74
CA ALA A 58 -4.47 -5.82 15.29
C ALA A 58 -4.30 -5.29 13.85
N PRO A 59 -5.24 -5.53 12.92
CA PRO A 59 -5.16 -5.08 11.53
C PRO A 59 -4.97 -3.57 11.38
N ALA A 60 -5.16 -2.81 12.48
CA ALA A 60 -4.82 -1.42 12.59
C ALA A 60 -3.35 -1.10 12.25
N GLN A 61 -2.36 -1.94 12.55
CA GLN A 61 -0.96 -1.53 12.34
C GLN A 61 -0.59 -1.38 10.85
N PRO A 62 -0.75 -2.39 9.98
CA PRO A 62 -0.45 -2.24 8.56
C PRO A 62 -1.36 -1.22 7.86
N PHE A 63 -2.61 -1.13 8.32
CA PHE A 63 -3.57 -0.19 7.78
C PHE A 63 -3.19 1.27 8.12
N LEU A 64 -2.80 1.54 9.37
CA LEU A 64 -2.31 2.86 9.79
C LEU A 64 -0.99 3.22 9.10
N GLU A 65 -0.07 2.25 8.96
CA GLU A 65 1.18 2.42 8.21
C GLU A 65 0.88 2.82 6.76
N ALA A 66 -0.01 2.09 6.08
CA ALA A 66 -0.44 2.39 4.72
C ALA A 66 -1.11 3.78 4.58
N ILE A 67 -1.90 4.21 5.57
CA ILE A 67 -2.48 5.57 5.62
C ILE A 67 -1.39 6.62 5.73
N VAL A 68 -0.44 6.45 6.66
CA VAL A 68 0.66 7.40 6.85
C VAL A 68 1.49 7.50 5.58
N TYR A 69 1.80 6.37 4.96
CA TYR A 69 2.50 6.30 3.69
C TYR A 69 1.73 7.02 2.58
N TYR A 70 0.41 6.85 2.54
CA TYR A 70 -0.41 7.57 1.57
C TYR A 70 -0.34 9.08 1.74
N VAL A 71 -0.56 9.58 2.96
CA VAL A 71 -0.54 11.01 3.29
C VAL A 71 0.83 11.61 2.96
N GLU A 72 1.91 10.93 3.34
CA GLU A 72 3.26 11.40 3.05
C GLU A 72 3.55 11.40 1.54
N SER A 73 3.14 10.35 0.82
CA SER A 73 3.35 10.25 -0.64
C SER A 73 2.58 11.30 -1.44
N THR A 74 1.47 11.81 -0.90
CA THR A 74 0.60 12.79 -1.56
C THR A 74 0.75 14.20 -1.03
N ARG A 75 1.61 14.43 -0.03
CA ARG A 75 1.77 15.73 0.62
C ARG A 75 2.08 16.86 -0.36
N GLU A 76 3.05 16.68 -1.24
CA GLU A 76 3.40 17.67 -2.27
C GLU A 76 2.29 17.81 -3.31
N LEU A 77 1.73 16.70 -3.77
CA LEU A 77 0.64 16.69 -4.76
C LEU A 77 -0.61 17.40 -4.25
N ALA A 78 -0.92 17.27 -2.97
CA ALA A 78 -2.04 17.95 -2.33
C ALA A 78 -1.79 19.47 -2.23
N LEU A 79 -0.54 19.92 -2.14
CA LEU A 79 -0.19 21.34 -2.20
C LEU A 79 -0.28 21.87 -3.63
N GLU A 80 0.21 21.11 -4.61
CA GLU A 80 0.15 21.45 -6.04
C GLU A 80 -1.29 21.44 -6.58
N ASN A 81 -2.14 20.55 -6.07
CA ASN A 81 -3.51 20.32 -6.56
C ASN A 81 -4.55 20.45 -5.44
N PRO A 82 -4.76 21.65 -4.88
CA PRO A 82 -5.53 21.84 -3.64
C PRO A 82 -7.04 21.53 -3.74
N ARG A 83 -7.57 21.29 -4.94
CA ARG A 83 -8.99 20.98 -5.19
C ARG A 83 -9.20 19.65 -5.92
N SER A 84 -8.14 18.87 -6.11
CA SER A 84 -8.24 17.55 -6.73
C SER A 84 -8.39 16.50 -5.64
N PRO A 85 -9.44 15.65 -5.66
CA PRO A 85 -9.48 14.50 -4.78
C PRO A 85 -8.35 13.54 -5.18
N LEU A 86 -7.39 13.36 -4.28
CA LEU A 86 -6.37 12.33 -4.44
C LEU A 86 -6.95 11.07 -3.80
N SER A 87 -7.21 10.04 -4.60
CA SER A 87 -7.78 8.77 -4.15
C SER A 87 -6.79 7.60 -4.29
N CYS A 88 -6.51 6.91 -3.21
CA CYS A 88 -5.65 5.72 -3.19
C CYS A 88 -6.42 4.51 -2.68
N LEU A 89 -6.11 3.36 -3.25
CA LEU A 89 -6.52 2.05 -2.76
C LEU A 89 -5.44 1.52 -1.81
N LEU A 90 -5.78 1.33 -0.54
CA LEU A 90 -4.94 0.63 0.41
C LEU A 90 -5.23 -0.86 0.32
N LEU A 91 -4.19 -1.63 0.01
CA LEU A 91 -4.19 -3.08 -0.06
C LEU A 91 -3.45 -3.63 1.16
N VAL A 92 -4.18 -4.01 2.20
CA VAL A 92 -3.56 -4.62 3.38
C VAL A 92 -3.67 -6.13 3.26
N ILE A 93 -2.54 -6.82 3.21
CA ILE A 93 -2.49 -8.27 3.07
C ILE A 93 -1.96 -8.89 4.36
N TYR A 94 -2.80 -9.69 4.99
CA TYR A 94 -2.54 -10.32 6.26
C TYR A 94 -2.76 -11.83 6.20
N GLY A 95 -1.70 -12.62 6.33
CA GLY A 95 -1.81 -14.08 6.24
C GLY A 95 -2.49 -14.52 4.93
N VAL A 96 -3.74 -15.00 5.00
CA VAL A 96 -4.60 -15.33 3.84
C VAL A 96 -5.64 -14.27 3.49
N CYS A 97 -5.89 -13.31 4.37
CA CYS A 97 -6.90 -12.29 4.17
C CYS A 97 -6.28 -11.10 3.44
N ALA A 98 -6.92 -10.68 2.34
CA ALA A 98 -6.65 -9.40 1.71
C ALA A 98 -7.81 -8.45 2.04
N ILE A 99 -7.49 -7.30 2.61
CA ILE A 99 -8.45 -6.22 2.90
C ILE A 99 -8.15 -5.07 1.96
N TYR A 100 -9.20 -4.57 1.31
CA TYR A 100 -9.14 -3.47 0.37
C TYR A 100 -9.94 -2.29 0.94
N GLN A 101 -9.34 -1.11 0.95
CA GLN A 101 -10.05 0.11 1.33
C GLN A 101 -9.63 1.28 0.45
N SER A 102 -10.60 1.96 -0.13
CA SER A 102 -10.38 3.22 -0.84
C SER A 102 -10.35 4.37 0.16
N ILE A 103 -9.32 5.21 0.09
CA ILE A 103 -9.22 6.46 0.83
C ILE A 103 -9.08 7.60 -0.16
N ALA A 104 -9.89 8.63 0.01
CA ALA A 104 -9.78 9.88 -0.73
C ALA A 104 -9.37 11.00 0.23
N LEU A 105 -8.30 11.71 -0.11
CA LEU A 105 -7.99 13.00 0.49
C LEU A 105 -8.81 14.05 -0.25
N ILE A 106 -9.85 14.53 0.43
CA ILE A 106 -10.68 15.65 0.00
C ILE A 106 -10.31 16.82 0.92
N LYS A 107 -9.84 17.92 0.34
CA LYS A 107 -9.57 19.17 1.07
C LYS A 107 -10.85 19.99 1.23
#